data_AF-A0A1C3JRC3-F1
#
_entry.id   AF-A0A1C3JRC3-F1
#
_cell.length_a   1.000
_cell.length_b   1.000
_cell.length_c   1.000
_cell.angle_alpha   90.00
_cell.angle_beta   90.00
_cell.angle_gamma   90.00
#
_symmetry.space_group_name_H-M   'P 1'
#
loop_
_entity.id
_entity.type
_entity.pdbx_description
1 polymer ?
#
loop_
_entity_poly.entity_id
_entity_poly.type
_entity_poly.pdbx_seq_one_letter_code
_entity_poly.pdbx_strand_id
1 'polypeptide(L)'
;MNKEDFCFSNLGWVRKVYIILMWLFTLVLVGFLFSKFLSDKEDSSSLGLFLFSFVILTGFSAWKHFTIVKRKSIQLGVIAVLSLFTFNILSFIALLTFIALLIFADVSKKEQVALIASK
;
A
#
# COMPACT_ATOMS: atom_id res chain seq x y z
N MET A 1 -4.28 22.40 -7.48
CA MET A 1 -3.92 21.00 -7.82
C MET A 1 -5.18 20.35 -8.35
N ASN A 2 -5.22 19.98 -9.63
CA ASN A 2 -6.45 19.50 -10.26
C ASN A 2 -6.73 18.06 -9.80
N LYS A 3 -8.01 17.66 -9.70
CA LYS A 3 -8.40 16.29 -9.29
C LYS A 3 -7.79 15.21 -10.18
N GLU A 4 -7.45 15.56 -11.43
CA GLU A 4 -6.84 14.68 -12.43
C GLU A 4 -5.38 14.29 -12.10
N ASP A 5 -4.70 15.07 -11.25
CA ASP A 5 -3.32 14.77 -10.82
C ASP A 5 -3.22 13.53 -9.91
N PHE A 6 -4.35 13.08 -9.36
CA PHE A 6 -4.44 11.98 -8.38
C PHE A 6 -5.11 10.73 -8.97
N CYS A 7 -4.87 10.44 -10.25
CA CYS A 7 -5.26 9.18 -10.86
C CYS A 7 -4.10 8.17 -10.88
N PHE A 8 -4.43 6.87 -10.82
CA PHE A 8 -3.44 5.79 -10.92
C PHE A 8 -2.62 5.88 -12.22
N SER A 9 -3.24 6.32 -13.32
CA SER A 9 -2.58 6.57 -14.61
C SER A 9 -1.43 7.58 -14.53
N ASN A 10 -1.50 8.56 -13.63
CA ASN A 10 -0.53 9.65 -13.49
C ASN A 10 0.57 9.35 -12.46
N LEU A 11 0.62 8.13 -11.92
CA LEU A 11 1.69 7.68 -11.04
C LEU A 11 2.92 7.22 -11.85
N GLY A 12 4.11 7.48 -11.30
CA GLY A 12 5.35 6.92 -11.82
C GLY A 12 5.33 5.38 -11.81
N TRP A 13 6.04 4.76 -12.74
CA TRP A 13 6.02 3.31 -12.96
C TRP A 13 6.29 2.50 -11.68
N VAL A 14 7.27 2.92 -10.88
CA VAL A 14 7.60 2.31 -9.57
C VAL A 14 6.40 2.28 -8.62
N ARG A 15 5.60 3.37 -8.57
CA ARG A 15 4.39 3.44 -7.72
C ARG A 15 3.30 2.49 -8.21
N LYS A 16 3.14 2.37 -9.52
CA LYS A 16 2.16 1.46 -10.15
C LYS A 16 2.52 0.00 -9.87
N VAL A 17 3.76 -0.39 -10.13
CA VAL A 17 4.26 -1.76 -9.91
C VAL A 17 4.08 -2.15 -8.44
N TYR A 18 4.45 -1.27 -7.50
CA TYR A 18 4.26 -1.55 -6.08
C TYR A 18 2.78 -1.75 -5.70
N ILE A 19 1.88 -0.89 -6.18
CA ILE A 19 0.44 -1.04 -5.91
C ILE A 19 -0.07 -2.38 -6.46
N ILE A 20 0.37 -2.78 -7.66
CA ILE A 20 -0.01 -4.06 -8.26
C ILE A 20 0.49 -5.23 -7.40
N LEU A 21 1.77 -5.24 -7.02
CA LEU A 21 2.34 -6.27 -6.16
C LEU A 21 1.65 -6.37 -4.80
N MET A 22 1.32 -5.22 -4.19
CA MET A 22 0.59 -5.16 -2.93
C MET A 22 -0.81 -5.80 -3.04
N TRP A 23 -1.54 -5.52 -4.14
CA TRP A 23 -2.85 -6.12 -4.37
C TRP A 23 -2.76 -7.63 -4.68
N LEU A 24 -1.76 -8.05 -5.47
CA LEU A 24 -1.49 -9.47 -5.69
C LEU A 24 -1.22 -10.22 -4.38
N PHE A 25 -0.38 -9.63 -3.52
CA PHE A 25 -0.09 -10.21 -2.20
C PHE A 25 -1.35 -10.27 -1.32
N THR A 26 -2.18 -9.21 -1.34
CA THR A 26 -3.46 -9.19 -0.63
C THR A 26 -4.38 -10.30 -1.11
N LEU A 27 -4.46 -10.52 -2.43
CA LEU A 27 -5.28 -11.56 -3.03
C LEU A 27 -4.81 -12.95 -2.63
N VAL A 28 -3.49 -13.20 -2.63
CA VAL A 28 -2.89 -14.45 -2.14
C VAL A 28 -3.25 -14.71 -0.67
N LEU A 29 -3.10 -13.71 0.20
CA LEU A 29 -3.44 -13.85 1.62
C LEU A 29 -4.94 -14.11 1.85
N VAL A 30 -5.80 -13.36 1.18
CA VAL A 30 -7.26 -13.57 1.27
C VAL A 30 -7.64 -14.94 0.73
N GLY A 31 -7.05 -15.37 -0.39
CA GLY A 31 -7.27 -16.70 -0.95
C GLY A 31 -6.84 -17.83 -0.01
N PHE A 32 -5.70 -17.67 0.67
CA PHE A 32 -5.25 -18.62 1.69
C PHE A 32 -6.20 -18.69 2.89
N LEU A 33 -6.63 -17.53 3.41
CA LEU A 33 -7.60 -17.46 4.50
C LEU A 33 -8.95 -18.06 4.11
N PHE A 34 -9.38 -17.84 2.87
CA PHE A 34 -10.61 -18.42 2.34
C PHE A 34 -10.51 -19.94 2.20
N SER A 35 -9.39 -20.46 1.71
CA SER A 35 -9.13 -21.90 1.65
C SER A 35 -9.12 -22.53 3.04
N LYS A 36 -8.58 -21.83 4.05
CA LYS A 36 -8.62 -22.27 5.45
C LYS A 36 -10.05 -22.30 5.99
N PHE A 37 -10.81 -21.23 5.76
CA PHE A 37 -12.22 -21.16 6.11
C PHE A 37 -13.04 -22.31 5.50
N LEU A 38 -12.84 -22.65 4.23
CA LEU A 38 -13.53 -23.77 3.59
C LEU A 38 -13.12 -25.15 4.13
N SER A 39 -11.93 -25.25 4.74
CA SER A 39 -11.42 -26.51 5.29
C SER A 39 -11.91 -26.78 6.72
N ASP A 40 -12.26 -25.73 7.48
CA ASP A 40 -12.80 -25.85 8.83
C ASP A 40 -14.32 -26.06 8.75
N LYS A 41 -14.78 -27.30 8.90
CA LYS A 41 -16.16 -27.70 8.57
C LYS A 41 -17.24 -27.37 9.60
N GLU A 42 -16.92 -26.93 10.82
CA GLU A 42 -17.91 -27.00 11.92
C GLU A 42 -18.03 -25.78 12.84
N ASP A 43 -17.25 -24.72 12.64
CA ASP A 43 -17.23 -23.61 13.60
C ASP A 43 -17.87 -22.34 13.02
N SER A 44 -19.05 -21.95 13.48
CA SER A 44 -19.69 -20.67 13.09
C SER A 44 -18.84 -19.44 13.44
N SER A 45 -17.92 -19.60 14.40
CA SER A 45 -16.87 -18.64 14.75
C SER A 45 -15.86 -18.40 13.62
N SER A 46 -15.62 -19.40 12.75
CA SER A 46 -14.66 -19.32 11.64
C SER A 46 -15.09 -18.32 10.55
N LEU A 47 -16.40 -18.19 10.30
CA LEU A 47 -16.94 -17.23 9.32
C LEU A 47 -16.72 -15.79 9.80
N GLY A 48 -17.00 -15.52 11.07
CA GLY A 48 -16.78 -14.20 11.67
C GLY A 48 -15.32 -13.78 11.61
N LEU A 49 -14.40 -14.70 11.95
CA LEU A 49 -12.96 -14.47 11.85
C LEU A 49 -12.49 -14.24 10.41
N PHE A 50 -13.01 -14.99 9.45
CA PHE A 50 -12.71 -14.79 8.04
C PHE A 50 -13.18 -13.42 7.55
N LEU A 51 -14.44 -13.06 7.81
CA LEU A 51 -15.00 -11.76 7.38
C LEU A 51 -14.27 -10.59 8.03
N PHE A 52 -13.97 -10.68 9.34
CA PHE A 52 -13.19 -9.66 10.04
C PHE A 52 -11.80 -9.49 9.42
N SER A 53 -11.10 -10.61 9.19
CA SER A 53 -9.76 -10.59 8.57
C SER A 53 -9.81 -10.06 7.14
N PHE A 54 -10.82 -10.44 6.37
CA PHE A 54 -11.04 -9.96 5.01
C PHE A 54 -11.21 -8.44 4.97
N VAL A 55 -12.07 -7.88 5.82
CA VAL A 55 -12.32 -6.43 5.89
C VAL A 55 -11.05 -5.68 6.33
N ILE A 56 -10.33 -6.17 7.32
CA ILE A 56 -9.08 -5.53 7.77
C ILE A 56 -8.01 -5.55 6.68
N LEU A 57 -7.76 -6.71 6.06
CA LEU A 57 -6.72 -6.84 5.03
C LEU A 57 -7.04 -5.99 3.80
N THR A 58 -8.27 -6.10 3.28
CA THR A 58 -8.69 -5.31 2.10
C THR A 58 -8.79 -3.83 2.42
N GLY A 59 -9.31 -3.46 3.60
CA GLY A 59 -9.39 -2.08 4.06
C GLY A 59 -8.03 -1.43 4.23
N PHE A 60 -7.06 -2.14 4.82
CA PHE A 60 -5.69 -1.63 4.97
C PHE A 60 -5.00 -1.49 3.61
N SER A 61 -5.15 -2.46 2.71
CA SER A 61 -4.61 -2.39 1.34
C SER A 61 -5.25 -1.28 0.52
N ALA A 62 -6.56 -1.05 0.65
CA ALA A 62 -7.26 0.08 0.05
C ALA A 62 -6.75 1.42 0.61
N TRP A 63 -6.56 1.53 1.93
CA TRP A 63 -6.01 2.73 2.55
C TRP A 63 -4.59 3.03 2.06
N LYS A 64 -3.72 2.01 1.99
CA LYS A 64 -2.40 2.09 1.35
C LYS A 64 -2.48 2.58 -0.09
N HIS A 65 -3.34 1.98 -0.90
CA HIS A 65 -3.57 2.38 -2.30
C HIS A 65 -3.91 3.87 -2.40
N PHE A 66 -4.94 4.33 -1.67
CA PHE A 66 -5.36 5.72 -1.69
C PHE A 66 -4.27 6.67 -1.23
N THR A 67 -3.50 6.28 -0.23
CA THR A 67 -2.41 7.09 0.32
C THR A 67 -1.28 7.28 -0.70
N ILE A 68 -0.94 6.23 -1.44
CA ILE A 68 0.07 6.27 -2.51
C ILE A 68 -0.43 7.07 -3.72
N VAL A 69 -1.67 6.85 -4.15
CA VAL A 69 -2.29 7.58 -5.27
C VAL A 69 -2.39 9.07 -4.96
N LYS A 70 -2.85 9.42 -3.75
CA LYS A 70 -2.99 10.82 -3.31
C LYS A 70 -1.69 11.45 -2.81
N ARG A 71 -0.57 10.70 -2.86
CA ARG A 71 0.77 11.17 -2.46
C ARG A 71 0.80 11.78 -1.05
N LYS A 72 0.03 11.22 -0.11
CA LYS A 72 -0.06 11.72 1.26
C LYS A 72 1.10 11.19 2.11
N SER A 73 2.24 11.86 2.05
CA SER A 73 3.51 11.43 2.66
C SER A 73 3.41 11.18 4.18
N ILE A 74 2.65 12.02 4.91
CA ILE A 74 2.43 11.85 6.36
C ILE A 74 1.68 10.54 6.65
N GLN A 75 0.63 10.25 5.88
CA GLN A 75 -0.15 9.02 6.03
C GLN A 75 0.67 7.79 5.62
N LEU A 76 1.55 7.91 4.62
CA LEU A 76 2.53 6.86 4.26
C LEU A 76 3.49 6.57 5.43
N GLY A 77 3.95 7.60 6.13
CA GLY A 77 4.76 7.46 7.34
C GLY A 77 4.02 6.72 8.46
N VAL A 78 2.77 7.08 8.72
CA VAL A 78 1.92 6.38 9.72
C VAL A 78 1.75 4.91 9.34
N ILE A 79 1.49 4.60 8.07
CA ILE A 79 1.37 3.22 7.58
C ILE A 79 2.68 2.46 7.75
N ALA A 80 3.84 3.11 7.59
CA ALA A 80 5.15 2.50 7.83
C ALA A 80 5.35 2.13 9.29
N VAL A 81 4.99 3.03 10.20
CA VAL A 81 5.04 2.75 11.64
C VAL A 81 4.06 1.63 12.02
N LEU A 82 2.84 1.62 11.51
CA LEU A 82 1.89 0.53 11.77
C LEU A 82 2.38 -0.84 11.25
N SER A 83 3.18 -0.85 10.18
CA SER A 83 3.78 -2.07 9.64
C SER A 83 4.89 -2.65 10.54
N LEU A 84 5.51 -1.83 11.42
CA LEU A 84 6.42 -2.32 12.47
C LEU A 84 5.68 -3.11 13.54
N PHE A 85 4.54 -2.58 13.99
CA PHE A 85 3.76 -3.18 15.08
C PHE A 85 3.11 -4.51 14.70
N THR A 86 2.98 -4.80 13.41
CA THR A 86 2.47 -6.08 12.90
C THR A 86 3.54 -7.18 12.79
N PHE A 87 4.73 -7.01 13.40
CA PHE A 87 5.85 -7.96 13.43
C PHE A 87 6.35 -8.45 12.06
N ASN A 88 5.94 -7.80 10.97
CA ASN A 88 6.36 -8.16 9.63
C ASN A 88 7.52 -7.27 9.21
N ILE A 89 8.68 -7.49 9.84
CA ILE A 89 9.93 -6.73 9.65
C ILE A 89 10.31 -6.65 8.16
N LEU A 90 10.08 -7.72 7.40
CA LEU A 90 10.33 -7.76 5.96
C LEU A 90 9.42 -6.79 5.19
N SER A 91 8.14 -6.75 5.54
CA SER A 91 7.17 -5.80 4.97
C SER A 91 7.46 -4.36 5.36
N PHE A 92 7.98 -4.13 6.57
CA PHE A 92 8.43 -2.82 7.02
C PHE A 92 9.65 -2.32 6.24
N ILE A 93 10.68 -3.17 6.07
CA ILE A 93 11.89 -2.83 5.31
C ILE A 93 11.52 -2.49 3.86
N ALA A 94 10.74 -3.35 3.20
CA ALA A 94 10.31 -3.12 1.82
C ALA A 94 9.53 -1.79 1.66
N LEU A 95 8.68 -1.46 2.64
CA LEU A 95 7.91 -0.22 2.65
C LEU A 95 8.80 1.01 2.92
N LEU A 96 9.81 0.90 3.78
CA LEU A 96 10.78 1.97 4.05
C LEU A 96 11.67 2.24 2.84
N THR A 97 12.20 1.20 2.19
CA THR A 97 12.97 1.33 0.96
C THR A 97 12.13 1.96 -0.15
N PHE A 98 10.86 1.58 -0.23
CA PHE A 98 9.91 2.19 -1.15
C PHE A 98 9.66 3.66 -0.81
N ILE A 99 9.40 4.01 0.45
CA ILE A 99 9.22 5.41 0.90
C ILE A 99 10.48 6.24 0.61
N ALA A 100 11.67 5.71 0.86
CA ALA A 100 12.93 6.38 0.55
C ALA A 100 13.05 6.65 -0.96
N LEU A 101 12.77 5.65 -1.80
CA LEU A 101 12.72 5.81 -3.26
C LEU A 101 11.68 6.85 -3.70
N LEU A 102 10.53 6.91 -3.03
CA LEU A 102 9.49 7.90 -3.33
C LEU A 102 9.89 9.32 -2.95
N ILE A 103 10.55 9.49 -1.80
CA ILE A 103 11.07 10.78 -1.34
C ILE A 103 12.20 11.25 -2.27
N PHE A 104 13.15 10.39 -2.59
CA PHE A 104 14.25 10.71 -3.52
C PHE A 104 13.73 11.09 -4.91
N ALA A 105 12.72 10.38 -5.42
CA ALA A 105 12.10 10.70 -6.71
C ALA A 105 11.31 12.02 -6.69
N ASP A 106 10.63 12.35 -5.58
CA ASP A 106 9.93 13.64 -5.44
C ASP A 106 10.92 14.81 -5.29
N VAL A 107 12.04 14.63 -4.57
CA VAL A 107 13.10 15.63 -4.43
C VAL A 107 13.77 15.91 -5.78
N SER A 108 14.17 14.85 -6.50
CA SER A 108 14.79 14.97 -7.83
C SER A 108 13.89 15.72 -8.82
N LYS A 109 12.58 15.46 -8.81
CA LYS A 109 11.64 16.14 -9.70
C LYS A 109 11.48 17.63 -9.35
N LYS A 110 11.49 17.98 -8.07
CA LYS A 110 11.45 19.39 -7.62
C LYS A 110 12.72 20.14 -8.00
N GLU A 111 13.88 19.51 -7.88
CA GLU A 111 15.16 20.10 -8.32
C GLU A 111 15.17 20.38 -9.82
N GLN A 112 14.69 19.45 -10.65
CA GLN A 112 14.64 19.68 -12.09
C GLN A 112 13.68 20.80 -12.50
N VAL A 113 12.53 20.92 -11.85
CA VAL A 113 11.59 22.03 -12.11
C VAL A 113 12.18 23.37 -11.65
N ALA A 114 12.88 23.40 -10.52
CA ALA A 114 13.57 24.60 -10.05
C ALA A 114 14.69 25.04 -11.02
N LEU A 115 15.46 24.09 -11.56
CA LEU A 115 16.53 24.35 -12.54
C LEU A 115 16.00 24.86 -13.89
N ILE A 116 14.81 24.42 -14.31
CA ILE A 116 14.16 24.91 -15.54
C ILE A 116 13.56 26.31 -15.31
N ALA A 117 13.00 26.57 -14.13
CA ALA A 117 12.44 27.87 -13.78
C ALA A 117 13.50 28.96 -13.53
N SER A 118 14.76 28.58 -13.30
CA SER A 118 15.89 29.50 -13.09
C SER A 118 16.68 29.81 -14.38
N LYS A 119 16.26 29.29 -15.53
CA LYS A 119 16.82 29.59 -16.86
C LYS A 119 15.86 30.48 -17.63
#